data_AF-A0A1G3RBS9-F1
#
_entry.id   AF-A0A1G3RBS9-F1
#
_cell.length_a   1.000
_cell.length_b   1.000
_cell.length_c   1.000
_cell.angle_alpha   90.00
_cell.angle_beta   90.00
_cell.angle_gamma   90.00
#
_symmetry.space_group_name_H-M   'P 1'
#
loop_
_entity.id
_entity.type
_entity.pdbx_description
1 polymer ?
#
loop_
_entity_poly.entity_id
_entity_poly.type
_entity_poly.pdbx_seq_one_letter_code
_entity_poly.pdbx_strand_id
1 'polypeptide(L)'
;MKRVTRGPNLYDICGPAFNEEVCRTGPGRSFRLAYEKVAGHPLLKLLVLKRCRRPELRAAELGELRQMIRAMLRATCEDWRNPQWIDSTFRPLARQLDQVRNPVWQIREPVPLSEVRPANGEIQQVLERCLEHVFRTWGKDRQDPWFPVAAQVVLSGDDYLDGEALLQILRGVGSFEYQNITVLFALIRWLLMCAPAGLRRIRRPYAGVSEPMTAPFTWIWHRIAFSDVNFFEHLLVYLDWIGPRSAQAPRILPILENLLRYCLITSREWLVTPNRGIRHPAVTCLPIDADGRPLCRLTPGAWRKKSQLGFGDYVPDTDTTFLSLAMARKWLDRVERDGLAADPAILEECQRMLDHPWVQIIAEYQVGGAYGSNPPTIRITRPLDYDGAVPIWFDKPFVKPDGRVVRETSGNEICPGHNMDILDSILLNRGQWRALEGENLAFLQRLLAFHHRAFASGNFRLESAHKYYLPEIYVYYLGRVYRTWRSMSAAEQQVLDPEGRIRQMRDIAIAYCREELLAHTLNCFDASLAVSALTLLEYEPRDDGLIATGLRTIVASLGEGGIRHPFKAYEWNRMRHPTRILVGSPVSTSLFVLRACTEASRYLA
;
A
#
# COMPACT_ATOMS: atom_id res chain seq x y z
N MET A 1 -25.88 0.22 -39.80
CA MET A 1 -26.12 -0.85 -38.81
C MET A 1 -24.82 -1.22 -38.11
N LYS A 2 -24.63 -0.88 -36.83
CA LYS A 2 -23.45 -1.33 -36.06
C LYS A 2 -23.60 -2.84 -35.81
N ARG A 3 -22.61 -3.64 -36.23
CA ARG A 3 -22.53 -5.09 -35.93
C ARG A 3 -22.80 -5.29 -34.44
N VAL A 4 -23.93 -5.89 -34.10
CA VAL A 4 -24.18 -6.39 -32.75
C VAL A 4 -23.21 -7.54 -32.55
N THR A 5 -22.17 -7.34 -31.73
CA THR A 5 -21.25 -8.40 -31.35
C THR A 5 -22.03 -9.48 -30.62
N ARG A 6 -22.29 -10.60 -31.31
CA ARG A 6 -22.95 -11.79 -30.78
C ARG A 6 -21.91 -12.63 -30.05
N GLY A 7 -21.97 -12.69 -28.72
CA GLY A 7 -21.08 -13.49 -27.88
C GLY A 7 -21.48 -13.42 -26.41
N PRO A 8 -21.15 -14.43 -25.58
CA PRO A 8 -21.50 -14.44 -24.16
C PRO A 8 -20.87 -13.26 -23.39
N ASN A 9 -21.59 -12.76 -22.39
CA ASN A 9 -21.09 -11.85 -21.36
C ASN A 9 -21.17 -12.49 -19.97
N LEU A 10 -20.87 -11.71 -18.92
CA LEU A 10 -20.91 -12.15 -17.53
C LEU A 10 -22.25 -12.81 -17.14
N TYR A 11 -23.37 -12.25 -17.62
CA TYR A 11 -24.72 -12.73 -17.28
C TYR A 11 -25.07 -14.02 -18.02
N ASP A 12 -24.50 -14.22 -19.21
CA ASP A 12 -24.66 -15.47 -19.98
C ASP A 12 -23.84 -16.62 -19.35
N ILE A 13 -22.76 -16.29 -18.64
CA ILE A 13 -21.93 -17.24 -17.87
C ILE A 13 -22.56 -17.55 -16.52
N CYS A 14 -22.86 -16.52 -15.72
CA CYS A 14 -23.30 -16.70 -14.34
C CYS A 14 -24.80 -16.96 -14.19
N GLY A 15 -25.63 -16.34 -15.03
CA GLY A 15 -27.10 -16.33 -14.90
C GLY A 15 -27.74 -17.72 -14.82
N PRO A 16 -27.41 -18.67 -15.72
CA PRO A 16 -27.97 -20.02 -15.68
C PRO A 16 -27.71 -20.73 -14.33
N ALA A 17 -26.49 -20.64 -13.82
CA ALA A 17 -26.12 -21.26 -12.55
C ALA A 17 -26.88 -20.64 -11.36
N PHE A 18 -27.08 -19.31 -11.35
CA PHE A 18 -27.84 -18.64 -10.28
C PHE A 18 -29.34 -18.95 -10.27
N ASN A 19 -29.90 -19.35 -11.42
CA ASN A 19 -31.31 -19.73 -11.55
C ASN A 19 -31.54 -21.20 -11.16
N GLU A 20 -30.58 -22.07 -11.44
CA GLU A 20 -30.70 -23.52 -11.22
C GLU A 20 -30.24 -23.94 -9.81
N GLU A 21 -29.26 -23.25 -9.23
CA GLU A 21 -28.60 -23.67 -7.99
C GLU A 21 -29.21 -23.02 -6.74
N VAL A 22 -29.44 -23.84 -5.71
CA VAL A 22 -29.81 -23.37 -4.36
C VAL A 22 -28.56 -23.21 -3.51
N CYS A 23 -28.26 -21.98 -3.09
CA CYS A 23 -27.05 -21.68 -2.30
C CYS A 23 -27.23 -22.05 -0.82
N ARG A 24 -26.88 -23.28 -0.46
CA ARG A 24 -27.05 -23.81 0.91
C ARG A 24 -25.82 -23.63 1.81
N THR A 25 -24.65 -23.37 1.25
CA THR A 25 -23.40 -23.20 2.00
C THR A 25 -23.07 -21.72 2.28
N GLY A 26 -22.24 -21.47 3.29
CA GLY A 26 -21.72 -20.12 3.57
C GLY A 26 -20.99 -19.49 2.38
N PRO A 27 -20.01 -20.19 1.78
CA PRO A 27 -19.30 -19.69 0.60
C PRO A 27 -20.20 -19.43 -0.61
N GLY A 28 -21.15 -20.31 -0.92
CA GLY A 28 -22.08 -20.12 -2.03
C GLY A 28 -22.99 -18.91 -1.83
N ARG A 29 -23.50 -18.69 -0.61
CA ARG A 29 -24.29 -17.49 -0.26
C ARG A 29 -23.46 -16.21 -0.38
N SER A 30 -22.20 -16.24 0.08
CA SER A 30 -21.28 -15.12 -0.03
C SER A 30 -21.01 -14.73 -1.48
N PHE A 31 -20.73 -15.71 -2.36
CA PHE A 31 -20.53 -15.45 -3.79
C PHE A 31 -21.76 -14.85 -4.45
N ARG A 32 -22.96 -15.38 -4.15
CA ARG A 32 -24.23 -14.82 -4.65
C ARG A 32 -24.41 -13.37 -4.25
N LEU A 33 -24.20 -13.07 -2.97
CA LEU A 33 -24.32 -11.70 -2.46
C LEU A 33 -23.33 -10.76 -3.18
N ALA A 34 -22.08 -11.17 -3.35
CA ALA A 34 -21.06 -10.38 -4.05
C ALA A 34 -21.47 -10.12 -5.51
N TYR A 35 -21.94 -11.15 -6.22
CA TYR A 35 -22.42 -11.02 -7.60
C TYR A 35 -23.61 -10.04 -7.70
N GLU A 36 -24.62 -10.18 -6.84
CA GLU A 36 -25.80 -9.32 -6.84
C GLU A 36 -25.45 -7.85 -6.51
N LYS A 37 -24.54 -7.62 -5.56
CA LYS A 37 -24.14 -6.27 -5.14
C LYS A 37 -23.22 -5.57 -6.14
N VAL A 38 -22.28 -6.30 -6.75
CA VAL A 38 -21.29 -5.71 -7.66
C VAL A 38 -21.77 -5.83 -9.10
N ALA A 39 -21.82 -7.05 -9.65
CA ALA A 39 -22.20 -7.28 -11.04
C ALA A 39 -23.70 -7.04 -11.32
N GLY A 40 -24.55 -7.15 -10.30
CA GLY A 40 -25.98 -6.84 -10.38
C GLY A 40 -26.31 -5.35 -10.30
N HIS A 41 -25.37 -4.48 -9.90
CA HIS A 41 -25.62 -3.05 -9.76
C HIS A 41 -26.13 -2.44 -11.08
N PRO A 42 -27.33 -1.79 -11.12
CA PRO A 42 -28.00 -1.43 -12.38
C PRO A 42 -27.14 -0.62 -13.35
N LEU A 43 -26.42 0.39 -12.84
CA LEU A 43 -25.54 1.23 -13.67
C LEU A 43 -24.39 0.43 -14.25
N LEU A 44 -23.76 -0.42 -13.44
CA LEU A 44 -22.61 -1.20 -13.90
C LEU A 44 -23.05 -2.28 -14.88
N LYS A 45 -24.15 -2.96 -14.57
CA LYS A 45 -24.76 -3.98 -15.41
C LYS A 45 -25.14 -3.47 -16.79
N LEU A 46 -25.96 -2.42 -16.84
CA LEU A 46 -26.56 -1.97 -18.09
C LEU A 46 -25.61 -1.12 -18.94
N LEU A 47 -24.76 -0.30 -18.32
CA LEU A 47 -23.92 0.65 -19.05
C LEU A 47 -22.57 0.05 -19.48
N VAL A 48 -22.05 -0.92 -18.71
CA VAL A 48 -20.71 -1.49 -18.87
C VAL A 48 -20.78 -2.99 -19.15
N LEU A 49 -21.11 -3.81 -18.15
CA LEU A 49 -20.82 -5.26 -18.17
C LEU A 49 -21.63 -6.02 -19.21
N LYS A 50 -22.91 -5.66 -19.46
CA LYS A 50 -23.75 -6.32 -20.47
C LYS A 50 -23.20 -6.18 -21.90
N ARG A 51 -22.39 -5.13 -22.14
CA ARG A 51 -21.74 -4.85 -23.42
C ARG A 51 -20.37 -5.50 -23.57
N CYS A 52 -19.79 -6.03 -22.49
CA CYS A 52 -18.52 -6.74 -22.48
C CYS A 52 -18.77 -8.19 -22.93
N ARG A 53 -18.87 -8.40 -24.24
CA ARG A 53 -19.18 -9.69 -24.88
C ARG A 53 -17.94 -10.31 -25.53
N ARG A 54 -17.85 -11.63 -25.48
CA ARG A 54 -16.75 -12.45 -26.02
C ARG A 54 -17.21 -13.31 -27.19
N PRO A 55 -17.36 -12.77 -28.42
CA PRO A 55 -17.79 -13.54 -29.59
C PRO A 55 -16.87 -14.72 -29.94
N GLU A 56 -15.61 -14.67 -29.53
CA GLU A 56 -14.59 -15.68 -29.76
C GLU A 56 -14.71 -16.89 -28.81
N LEU A 57 -15.51 -16.81 -27.74
CA LEU A 57 -15.62 -17.87 -26.74
C LEU A 57 -16.35 -19.09 -27.31
N ARG A 58 -15.69 -20.25 -27.32
CA ARG A 58 -16.27 -21.50 -27.84
C ARG A 58 -17.33 -22.03 -26.88
N ALA A 59 -18.29 -22.79 -27.42
CA ALA A 59 -19.36 -23.40 -26.62
C ALA A 59 -18.84 -24.31 -25.49
N ALA A 60 -17.76 -25.06 -25.74
CA ALA A 60 -17.12 -25.89 -24.73
C ALA A 60 -16.55 -25.05 -23.57
N GLU A 61 -15.83 -23.97 -23.86
CA GLU A 61 -15.24 -23.07 -22.85
C GLU A 61 -16.32 -22.35 -22.03
N LEU A 62 -17.42 -21.95 -22.68
CA LEU A 62 -18.59 -21.41 -21.97
C LEU A 62 -19.20 -22.46 -21.02
N GLY A 63 -19.24 -23.73 -21.44
CA GLY A 63 -19.67 -24.86 -20.61
C GLY A 63 -18.80 -25.04 -19.36
N GLU A 64 -17.48 -25.04 -19.53
CA GLU A 64 -16.52 -25.13 -18.43
C GLU A 64 -16.68 -23.96 -17.44
N LEU A 65 -16.80 -22.72 -17.92
CA LEU A 65 -17.00 -21.55 -17.06
C LEU A 65 -18.31 -21.62 -16.28
N ARG A 66 -19.40 -22.10 -16.91
CA ARG A 66 -20.67 -22.32 -16.21
C ARG A 66 -20.56 -23.39 -15.13
N GLN A 67 -19.81 -24.46 -15.39
CA GLN A 67 -19.55 -25.51 -14.41
C GLN A 67 -18.75 -24.96 -13.23
N MET A 68 -17.74 -24.13 -13.48
CA MET A 68 -17.00 -23.42 -12.42
C MET A 68 -17.94 -22.59 -11.53
N ILE A 69 -18.86 -21.81 -12.12
CA ILE A 69 -19.84 -21.03 -11.33
C ILE A 69 -20.74 -21.95 -10.48
N ARG A 70 -21.24 -23.05 -11.04
CA ARG A 70 -22.04 -24.02 -10.26
C ARG A 70 -21.24 -24.62 -9.10
N ALA A 71 -19.97 -24.97 -9.32
CA ALA A 71 -19.08 -25.46 -8.28
C ALA A 71 -18.91 -24.44 -7.15
N MET A 72 -18.70 -23.16 -7.47
CA MET A 72 -18.62 -22.09 -6.46
C MET A 72 -19.90 -21.95 -5.62
N LEU A 73 -21.08 -22.05 -6.25
CA LEU A 73 -22.36 -21.94 -5.54
C LEU A 73 -22.64 -23.11 -4.59
N ARG A 74 -22.00 -24.26 -4.84
CA ARG A 74 -22.08 -25.47 -4.02
C ARG A 74 -20.91 -25.61 -3.04
N ALA A 75 -19.85 -24.83 -3.21
CA ALA A 75 -18.60 -24.96 -2.46
C ALA A 75 -18.82 -24.87 -0.96
N THR A 76 -18.18 -25.78 -0.24
CA THR A 76 -18.04 -25.79 1.21
C THR A 76 -16.79 -25.03 1.62
N CYS A 77 -16.59 -24.87 2.93
CA CYS A 77 -15.35 -24.31 3.45
C CYS A 77 -14.15 -25.23 3.20
N GLU A 78 -14.35 -26.55 3.17
CA GLU A 78 -13.30 -27.54 2.90
C GLU A 78 -12.83 -27.50 1.45
N ASP A 79 -13.76 -27.32 0.51
CA ASP A 79 -13.44 -27.15 -0.91
C ASP A 79 -12.47 -25.97 -1.11
N TRP A 80 -12.77 -24.83 -0.48
CA TRP A 80 -11.93 -23.63 -0.50
C TRP A 80 -10.58 -23.77 0.19
N ARG A 81 -10.36 -24.86 0.93
CA ARG A 81 -9.06 -25.22 1.53
C ARG A 81 -8.34 -26.32 0.80
N ASN A 82 -8.95 -26.93 -0.22
CA ASN A 82 -8.36 -27.98 -1.01
C ASN A 82 -7.66 -27.39 -2.26
N PRO A 83 -6.32 -27.37 -2.33
CA PRO A 83 -5.60 -26.81 -3.47
C PRO A 83 -5.91 -27.52 -4.79
N GLN A 84 -6.13 -28.83 -4.76
CA GLN A 84 -6.47 -29.60 -5.96
C GLN A 84 -7.87 -29.24 -6.49
N TRP A 85 -8.82 -29.01 -5.59
CA TRP A 85 -10.15 -28.53 -5.97
C TRP A 85 -10.06 -27.14 -6.59
N ILE A 86 -9.29 -26.23 -6.00
CA ILE A 86 -9.04 -24.88 -6.54
C ILE A 86 -8.43 -24.98 -7.94
N ASP A 87 -7.34 -25.73 -8.10
CA ASP A 87 -6.58 -25.83 -9.34
C ASP A 87 -7.35 -26.51 -10.48
N SER A 88 -8.32 -27.37 -10.16
CA SER A 88 -9.20 -28.00 -11.16
C SER A 88 -10.40 -27.12 -11.49
N THR A 89 -11.04 -26.53 -10.48
CA THR A 89 -12.27 -25.74 -10.62
C THR A 89 -12.02 -24.42 -11.35
N PHE A 90 -10.94 -23.71 -11.02
CA PHE A 90 -10.68 -22.36 -11.55
C PHE A 90 -9.75 -22.34 -12.76
N ARG A 91 -9.26 -23.50 -13.22
CA ARG A 91 -8.46 -23.64 -14.45
C ARG A 91 -9.11 -23.03 -15.69
N PRO A 92 -10.43 -23.13 -15.91
CA PRO A 92 -11.06 -22.49 -17.06
C PRO A 92 -10.85 -20.98 -17.06
N LEU A 93 -11.04 -20.31 -15.91
CA LEU A 93 -10.82 -18.86 -15.80
C LEU A 93 -9.33 -18.48 -15.88
N ALA A 94 -8.45 -19.27 -15.25
CA ALA A 94 -7.01 -19.04 -15.31
C ALA A 94 -6.50 -18.99 -16.76
N ARG A 95 -6.90 -19.97 -17.59
CA ARG A 95 -6.57 -20.00 -19.03
C ARG A 95 -7.08 -18.78 -19.82
N GLN A 96 -8.16 -18.17 -19.37
CA GLN A 96 -8.72 -16.96 -19.99
C GLN A 96 -7.97 -15.69 -19.57
N LEU A 97 -7.47 -15.65 -18.33
CA LEU A 97 -6.64 -14.53 -17.85
C LEU A 97 -5.29 -14.47 -18.55
N ASP A 98 -4.67 -15.62 -18.87
CA ASP A 98 -3.40 -15.68 -19.61
C ASP A 98 -3.47 -15.03 -21.00
N GLN A 99 -4.68 -14.85 -21.53
CA GLN A 99 -4.92 -14.21 -22.83
C GLN A 99 -5.18 -12.70 -22.72
N VAL A 100 -5.30 -12.16 -21.50
CA VAL A 100 -5.57 -10.74 -21.29
C VAL A 100 -4.34 -9.92 -21.64
N ARG A 101 -4.50 -8.95 -22.53
CA ARG A 101 -3.46 -7.98 -22.88
C ARG A 101 -3.78 -6.64 -22.22
N ASN A 102 -2.84 -6.13 -21.42
CA ASN A 102 -2.99 -4.80 -20.82
C ASN A 102 -2.75 -3.70 -21.83
N PRO A 103 -3.61 -2.66 -21.86
CA PRO A 103 -3.23 -1.38 -22.44
C PRO A 103 -2.05 -0.76 -21.70
N VAL A 104 -1.31 0.09 -22.39
CA VAL A 104 -0.35 0.98 -21.75
C VAL A 104 -1.14 2.07 -21.02
N TRP A 105 -1.09 2.06 -19.69
CA TRP A 105 -1.79 3.02 -18.83
C TRP A 105 -0.93 4.25 -18.53
N GLN A 106 0.36 4.04 -18.28
CA GLN A 106 1.31 5.09 -17.94
C GLN A 106 1.84 5.75 -19.23
N ILE A 107 1.72 7.06 -19.30
CA ILE A 107 2.31 7.89 -20.36
C ILE A 107 3.63 8.42 -19.81
N ARG A 108 4.72 7.95 -20.42
CA ARG A 108 6.11 8.19 -20.02
C ARG A 108 6.91 8.63 -21.23
N GLU A 109 6.75 9.89 -21.64
CA GLU A 109 7.48 10.47 -22.76
C GLU A 109 8.80 11.06 -22.25
N PRO A 110 9.91 10.96 -23.01
CA PRO A 110 11.17 11.60 -22.63
C PRO A 110 10.99 13.11 -22.45
N VAL A 111 11.55 13.66 -21.37
CA VAL A 111 11.56 15.10 -21.10
C VAL A 111 13.00 15.58 -20.87
N PRO A 112 13.40 16.75 -21.39
CA PRO A 112 14.70 17.30 -21.10
C PRO A 112 14.78 17.71 -19.63
N LEU A 113 15.97 17.55 -19.04
CA LEU A 113 16.28 18.22 -17.79
C LEU A 113 16.17 19.72 -18.02
N SER A 114 15.69 20.45 -17.02
CA SER A 114 15.66 21.91 -17.14
C SER A 114 16.73 22.57 -16.28
N GLU A 115 17.34 23.59 -16.87
CA GLU A 115 18.55 24.23 -16.35
C GLU A 115 18.23 25.31 -15.31
N VAL A 116 16.96 25.76 -15.22
CA VAL A 116 16.56 26.93 -14.42
C VAL A 116 15.73 26.55 -13.20
N ARG A 117 16.36 26.48 -12.02
CA ARG A 117 15.65 26.20 -10.75
C ARG A 117 14.45 27.15 -10.56
N PRO A 118 13.29 26.65 -10.07
CA PRO A 118 12.19 27.54 -9.67
C PRO A 118 12.65 28.59 -8.68
N ALA A 119 12.09 29.79 -8.79
CA ALA A 119 12.37 30.86 -7.86
C ALA A 119 11.92 30.46 -6.44
N ASN A 120 12.64 30.90 -5.42
CA ASN A 120 12.30 30.60 -4.02
C ASN A 120 10.86 31.03 -3.67
N GLY A 121 10.36 32.12 -4.27
CA GLY A 121 8.97 32.56 -4.11
C GLY A 121 7.93 31.57 -4.65
N GLU A 122 8.23 30.84 -5.72
CA GLU A 122 7.33 29.81 -6.27
C GLU A 122 7.27 28.59 -5.36
N ILE A 123 8.42 28.16 -4.82
CA ILE A 123 8.49 27.05 -3.85
C ILE A 123 7.76 27.43 -2.56
N GLN A 124 7.97 28.67 -2.07
CA GLN A 124 7.28 29.18 -0.89
C GLN A 124 5.76 29.21 -1.10
N GLN A 125 5.29 29.63 -2.27
CA GLN A 125 3.87 29.58 -2.61
C GLN A 125 3.31 28.14 -2.56
N VAL A 126 4.04 27.15 -3.09
CA VAL A 126 3.62 25.74 -3.01
C VAL A 126 3.51 25.28 -1.55
N LEU A 127 4.51 25.59 -0.72
CA LEU A 127 4.53 25.24 0.71
C LEU A 127 3.32 25.85 1.45
N GLU A 128 3.06 27.14 1.26
CA GLU A 128 1.94 27.85 1.87
C GLU A 128 0.59 27.24 1.47
N ARG A 129 0.39 26.98 0.17
CA ARG A 129 -0.86 26.38 -0.33
C ARG A 129 -1.08 24.95 0.19
N CYS A 130 -0.01 24.17 0.32
CA CYS A 130 -0.08 22.84 0.94
C CYS A 130 -0.45 22.94 2.41
N LEU A 131 0.21 23.84 3.16
CA LEU A 131 -0.03 24.00 4.59
C LEU A 131 -1.44 24.54 4.89
N GLU A 132 -1.93 25.52 4.12
CA GLU A 132 -3.32 25.98 4.16
C GLU A 132 -4.30 24.82 3.96
N HIS A 133 -4.00 23.94 3.00
CA HIS A 133 -4.85 22.77 2.73
C HIS A 133 -4.83 21.75 3.86
N VAL A 134 -3.67 21.47 4.45
CA VAL A 134 -3.51 20.61 5.63
C VAL A 134 -4.36 21.16 6.78
N PHE A 135 -4.17 22.42 7.15
CA PHE A 135 -4.90 23.02 8.27
C PHE A 135 -6.40 23.14 8.02
N ARG A 136 -6.81 23.54 6.80
CA ARG A 136 -8.22 23.57 6.43
C ARG A 136 -8.84 22.19 6.53
N THR A 137 -8.13 21.15 6.14
CA THR A 137 -8.63 19.77 6.18
C THR A 137 -8.74 19.25 7.61
N TRP A 138 -7.70 19.46 8.42
CA TRP A 138 -7.70 19.10 9.83
C TRP A 138 -8.84 19.78 10.60
N GLY A 139 -9.07 21.07 10.33
CA GLY A 139 -10.12 21.86 11.00
C GLY A 139 -11.56 21.59 10.56
N LYS A 140 -11.82 20.62 9.65
CA LYS A 140 -13.19 20.31 9.18
C LYS A 140 -14.04 19.62 10.23
N ASP A 141 -13.46 18.67 10.97
CA ASP A 141 -14.12 17.97 12.07
C ASP A 141 -13.50 18.46 13.38
N ARG A 142 -14.21 19.33 14.11
CA ARG A 142 -13.69 19.90 15.36
C ARG A 142 -13.72 18.92 16.54
N GLN A 143 -14.53 17.87 16.46
CA GLN A 143 -14.73 16.93 17.57
C GLN A 143 -13.72 15.80 17.56
N ASP A 144 -13.39 15.28 16.36
CA ASP A 144 -12.25 14.38 16.19
C ASP A 144 -11.61 14.64 14.82
N PRO A 145 -10.60 15.53 14.77
CA PRO A 145 -9.95 15.95 13.54
C PRO A 145 -9.07 14.83 12.97
N TRP A 146 -9.00 14.76 11.64
CA TRP A 146 -8.26 13.72 10.93
C TRP A 146 -7.97 14.11 9.48
N PHE A 147 -7.07 13.37 8.83
CA PHE A 147 -6.78 13.51 7.39
C PHE A 147 -7.52 12.45 6.58
N PRO A 148 -8.47 12.84 5.70
CA PRO A 148 -9.22 11.89 4.89
C PRO A 148 -8.38 11.27 3.79
N VAL A 149 -8.39 9.93 3.76
CA VAL A 149 -7.82 9.11 2.69
C VAL A 149 -8.92 8.28 2.05
N ALA A 150 -8.96 8.24 0.72
CA ALA A 150 -9.92 7.46 -0.02
C ALA A 150 -9.29 6.15 -0.52
N ALA A 151 -10.07 5.08 -0.51
CA ALA A 151 -9.81 3.88 -1.30
C ALA A 151 -10.74 3.85 -2.52
N GLN A 152 -10.19 3.57 -3.70
CA GLN A 152 -10.90 3.45 -4.98
C GLN A 152 -10.63 2.10 -5.62
N VAL A 153 -11.66 1.28 -5.77
CA VAL A 153 -11.56 0.01 -6.51
C VAL A 153 -11.52 0.28 -8.01
N VAL A 154 -10.49 -0.21 -8.68
CA VAL A 154 -10.33 -0.15 -10.14
C VAL A 154 -10.90 -1.42 -10.74
N LEU A 155 -12.01 -1.28 -11.46
CA LEU A 155 -12.77 -2.42 -11.98
C LEU A 155 -11.98 -3.26 -13.01
N SER A 156 -10.99 -2.68 -13.70
CA SER A 156 -10.11 -3.44 -14.59
C SER A 156 -9.16 -4.37 -13.84
N GLY A 157 -9.06 -4.28 -12.51
CA GLY A 157 -8.22 -5.17 -11.69
C GLY A 157 -6.72 -4.88 -11.78
N ASP A 158 -5.92 -5.75 -11.15
CA ASP A 158 -4.45 -5.72 -11.20
C ASP A 158 -3.96 -6.10 -12.60
N ASP A 159 -3.07 -5.29 -13.17
CA ASP A 159 -2.50 -5.50 -14.50
C ASP A 159 -1.68 -6.80 -14.56
N TYR A 160 -1.14 -7.28 -13.44
CA TYR A 160 -0.33 -8.51 -13.36
C TYR A 160 -1.09 -9.69 -12.76
N LEU A 161 -2.42 -9.70 -12.83
CA LEU A 161 -3.23 -10.86 -12.48
C LEU A 161 -3.42 -11.76 -13.71
N ASP A 162 -2.55 -12.75 -13.84
CA ASP A 162 -2.64 -13.85 -14.80
C ASP A 162 -3.28 -15.11 -14.16
N GLY A 163 -3.34 -16.21 -14.91
CA GLY A 163 -3.91 -17.46 -14.44
C GLY A 163 -3.14 -18.10 -13.29
N GLU A 164 -1.81 -18.02 -13.31
CA GLU A 164 -0.97 -18.57 -12.25
C GLU A 164 -1.12 -17.77 -10.95
N ALA A 165 -1.09 -16.44 -11.04
CA ALA A 165 -1.31 -15.52 -9.93
C ALA A 165 -2.70 -15.71 -9.33
N LEU A 166 -3.75 -15.87 -10.15
CA LEU A 166 -5.10 -16.19 -9.68
C LEU A 166 -5.09 -17.44 -8.80
N LEU A 167 -4.55 -18.56 -9.29
CA LEU A 167 -4.56 -19.83 -8.56
C LEU A 167 -3.71 -19.75 -7.28
N GLN A 168 -2.58 -19.04 -7.30
CA GLN A 168 -1.78 -18.81 -6.10
C GLN A 168 -2.53 -18.00 -5.04
N ILE A 169 -3.18 -16.90 -5.43
CA ILE A 169 -4.01 -16.09 -4.50
C ILE A 169 -5.10 -16.96 -3.90
N LEU A 170 -5.84 -17.72 -4.72
CA LEU A 170 -6.93 -18.56 -4.23
C LEU A 170 -6.44 -19.63 -3.23
N ARG A 171 -5.24 -20.19 -3.41
CA ARG A 171 -4.64 -21.15 -2.47
C ARG A 171 -4.10 -20.49 -1.21
N GLY A 172 -3.57 -19.28 -1.31
CA GLY A 172 -2.90 -18.59 -0.20
C GLY A 172 -3.82 -17.78 0.72
N VAL A 173 -5.01 -17.40 0.24
CA VAL A 173 -6.00 -16.64 1.01
C VAL A 173 -6.85 -17.57 1.88
N GLY A 174 -7.09 -17.16 3.13
CA GLY A 174 -7.93 -17.90 4.05
C GLY A 174 -9.43 -17.59 4.00
N SER A 175 -9.83 -16.35 3.73
CA SER A 175 -11.26 -16.02 3.68
C SER A 175 -11.90 -16.47 2.37
N PHE A 176 -12.99 -17.25 2.44
CA PHE A 176 -13.77 -17.59 1.26
C PHE A 176 -14.49 -16.36 0.68
N GLU A 177 -14.79 -15.35 1.48
CA GLU A 177 -15.31 -14.07 1.01
C GLU A 177 -14.30 -13.39 0.09
N TYR A 178 -13.03 -13.41 0.48
CA TYR A 178 -11.94 -12.85 -0.31
C TYR A 178 -11.60 -13.71 -1.54
N GLN A 179 -11.64 -15.04 -1.43
CA GLN A 179 -11.52 -15.94 -2.59
C GLN A 179 -12.68 -15.74 -3.59
N ASN A 180 -13.92 -15.61 -3.11
CA ASN A 180 -15.10 -15.36 -3.95
C ASN A 180 -15.00 -14.03 -4.70
N ILE A 181 -14.62 -12.95 -4.01
CA ILE A 181 -14.46 -11.64 -4.66
C ILE A 181 -13.30 -11.66 -5.66
N THR A 182 -12.30 -12.52 -5.43
CA THR A 182 -11.19 -12.74 -6.36
C THR A 182 -11.65 -13.28 -7.70
N VAL A 183 -12.42 -14.36 -7.67
CA VAL A 183 -12.95 -14.95 -8.89
C VAL A 183 -13.91 -14.00 -9.61
N LEU A 184 -14.76 -13.28 -8.88
CA LEU A 184 -15.71 -12.34 -9.49
C LEU A 184 -14.99 -11.19 -10.23
N PHE A 185 -13.98 -10.57 -9.62
CA PHE A 185 -13.25 -9.49 -10.27
C PHE A 185 -12.31 -9.98 -11.37
N ALA A 186 -11.77 -11.19 -11.27
CA ALA A 186 -11.04 -11.83 -12.37
C ALA A 186 -11.94 -12.03 -13.61
N LEU A 187 -13.18 -12.52 -13.42
CA LEU A 187 -14.18 -12.63 -14.49
C LEU A 187 -14.53 -11.27 -15.10
N ILE A 188 -14.78 -10.26 -14.26
CA ILE A 188 -15.09 -8.91 -14.72
C ILE A 188 -13.91 -8.33 -15.50
N ARG A 189 -12.68 -8.44 -14.99
CA ARG A 189 -11.45 -8.01 -15.67
C ARG A 189 -11.34 -8.65 -17.03
N TRP A 190 -11.39 -9.98 -17.10
CA TRP A 190 -11.30 -10.70 -18.37
C TRP A 190 -12.31 -10.17 -19.39
N LEU A 191 -13.59 -10.05 -19.03
CA LEU A 191 -14.61 -9.54 -19.95
C LEU A 191 -14.40 -8.08 -20.34
N LEU A 192 -14.03 -7.23 -19.37
CA LEU A 192 -13.87 -5.79 -19.58
C LEU A 192 -12.68 -5.47 -20.50
N MET A 193 -11.59 -6.23 -20.40
CA MET A 193 -10.36 -5.99 -21.16
C MET A 193 -10.53 -6.23 -22.66
N CYS A 194 -11.57 -6.95 -23.10
CA CYS A 194 -11.95 -7.08 -24.52
C CYS A 194 -13.01 -6.09 -25.00
N ALA A 195 -13.37 -5.10 -24.18
CA ALA A 195 -14.27 -4.03 -24.57
C ALA A 195 -13.57 -2.65 -24.47
N PRO A 196 -12.67 -2.28 -25.42
CA PRO A 196 -11.86 -1.07 -25.34
C PRO A 196 -12.68 0.23 -25.15
N ALA A 197 -13.87 0.31 -25.73
CA ALA A 197 -14.75 1.47 -25.57
C ALA A 197 -15.37 1.56 -24.16
N GLY A 198 -15.67 0.43 -23.51
CA GLY A 198 -16.14 0.39 -22.13
C GLY A 198 -15.01 0.66 -21.15
N LEU A 199 -13.85 0.05 -21.39
CA LEU A 199 -12.65 0.19 -20.58
C LEU A 199 -12.17 1.66 -20.49
N ARG A 200 -12.16 2.41 -21.61
CA ARG A 200 -11.79 3.85 -21.64
C ARG A 200 -12.68 4.76 -20.78
N ARG A 201 -13.86 4.31 -20.35
CA ARG A 201 -14.73 5.06 -19.43
C ARG A 201 -14.42 4.78 -17.96
N ILE A 202 -13.74 3.68 -17.68
CA ILE A 202 -13.41 3.22 -16.32
C ILE A 202 -12.00 3.65 -15.95
N ARG A 203 -11.05 3.44 -16.87
CA ARG A 203 -9.64 3.73 -16.68
C ARG A 203 -9.08 4.35 -17.95
N ARG A 204 -8.36 5.47 -17.80
CA ARG A 204 -7.75 6.22 -18.90
C ARG A 204 -6.24 6.20 -18.74
N PRO A 205 -5.48 6.27 -19.85
CA PRO A 205 -4.06 6.56 -19.77
C PRO A 205 -3.79 7.87 -19.01
N TYR A 206 -2.70 7.93 -18.27
CA TYR A 206 -2.34 9.05 -17.38
C TYR A 206 -0.84 9.32 -17.42
N ALA A 207 -0.45 10.58 -17.17
CA ALA A 207 0.96 10.97 -17.12
C ALA A 207 1.64 10.50 -15.82
N GLY A 208 2.87 10.01 -15.94
CA GLY A 208 3.66 9.53 -14.80
C GLY A 208 3.41 8.07 -14.41
N VAL A 209 3.79 7.70 -13.19
CA VAL A 209 3.69 6.34 -12.63
C VAL A 209 2.42 6.20 -11.80
N SER A 210 2.21 7.12 -10.85
CA SER A 210 1.05 7.13 -9.97
C SER A 210 -0.23 7.44 -10.72
N GLU A 211 -1.23 6.58 -10.54
CA GLU A 211 -2.53 6.78 -11.17
C GLU A 211 -3.31 7.90 -10.46
N PRO A 212 -3.83 8.91 -11.18
CA PRO A 212 -4.73 9.89 -10.58
C PRO A 212 -6.07 9.23 -10.23
N MET A 213 -6.59 9.51 -9.04
CA MET A 213 -7.89 9.01 -8.63
C MET A 213 -9.00 9.87 -9.23
N THR A 214 -9.76 9.32 -10.18
CA THR A 214 -10.74 10.09 -10.99
C THR A 214 -12.21 9.80 -10.69
N ALA A 215 -12.54 8.88 -9.78
CA ALA A 215 -13.91 8.44 -9.53
C ALA A 215 -14.39 8.74 -8.09
N PRO A 216 -14.54 10.02 -7.70
CA PRO A 216 -14.83 10.40 -6.31
C PRO A 216 -16.15 9.85 -5.75
N PHE A 217 -17.14 9.56 -6.61
CA PHE A 217 -18.40 8.94 -6.21
C PHE A 217 -18.25 7.47 -5.78
N THR A 218 -17.10 6.85 -6.03
CA THR A 218 -16.77 5.48 -5.62
C THR A 218 -15.86 5.41 -4.39
N TRP A 219 -15.36 6.57 -3.93
CA TRP A 219 -14.38 6.62 -2.86
C TRP A 219 -14.95 6.17 -1.53
N ILE A 220 -14.21 5.28 -0.87
CA ILE A 220 -14.44 4.91 0.51
C ILE A 220 -13.47 5.73 1.35
N TRP A 221 -13.98 6.81 1.96
CA TRP A 221 -13.20 7.64 2.87
C TRP A 221 -12.97 6.95 4.19
N HIS A 222 -11.73 6.98 4.67
CA HIS A 222 -11.36 6.39 5.94
C HIS A 222 -10.13 7.02 6.60
N ARG A 223 -10.10 7.01 7.93
CA ARG A 223 -8.89 7.17 8.75
C ARG A 223 -8.36 5.79 9.11
N ILE A 224 -7.08 5.54 8.87
CA ILE A 224 -6.40 4.29 9.25
C ILE A 224 -4.99 4.62 9.73
N ALA A 225 -4.45 3.82 10.65
CA ALA A 225 -3.13 4.08 11.25
C ALA A 225 -2.02 4.16 10.19
N PHE A 226 -2.09 3.33 9.16
CA PHE A 226 -1.19 3.34 8.02
C PHE A 226 -1.01 4.73 7.36
N SER A 227 -2.09 5.49 7.21
CA SER A 227 -2.01 6.86 6.65
C SER A 227 -1.41 7.84 7.67
N ASP A 228 -1.84 7.74 8.93
CA ASP A 228 -1.46 8.67 10.00
C ASP A 228 0.04 8.60 10.30
N VAL A 229 0.66 7.41 10.29
CA VAL A 229 2.12 7.27 10.47
C VAL A 229 2.92 7.97 9.37
N ASN A 230 2.45 7.92 8.13
CA ASN A 230 3.11 8.61 7.01
C ASN A 230 2.92 10.13 7.10
N PHE A 231 1.72 10.59 7.48
CA PHE A 231 1.43 12.01 7.62
C PHE A 231 2.18 12.65 8.79
N PHE A 232 2.37 11.92 9.88
CA PHE A 232 3.25 12.34 10.97
C PHE A 232 4.66 12.62 10.45
N GLU A 233 5.23 11.69 9.68
CA GLU A 233 6.59 11.78 9.15
C GLU A 233 6.76 12.98 8.19
N HIS A 234 5.76 13.31 7.37
CA HIS A 234 5.78 14.50 6.52
C HIS A 234 5.72 15.81 7.33
N LEU A 235 4.84 15.88 8.32
CA LEU A 235 4.67 17.07 9.17
C LEU A 235 5.85 17.29 10.11
N LEU A 236 6.47 16.22 10.61
CA LEU A 236 7.66 16.30 11.43
C LEU A 236 8.83 16.91 10.66
N VAL A 237 9.04 16.51 9.39
CA VAL A 237 10.08 17.12 8.54
C VAL A 237 9.84 18.60 8.29
N TYR A 238 8.58 19.00 8.04
CA TYR A 238 8.24 20.41 7.92
C TYR A 238 8.53 21.18 9.22
N LEU A 239 8.16 20.60 10.37
CA LEU A 239 8.40 21.19 11.69
C LEU A 239 9.91 21.32 12.00
N ASP A 240 10.73 20.35 11.59
CA ASP A 240 12.18 20.40 11.72
C ASP A 240 12.79 21.56 10.91
N TRP A 241 12.25 21.83 9.72
CA TRP A 241 12.73 22.91 8.85
C TRP A 241 12.37 24.31 9.37
N ILE A 242 11.11 24.54 9.77
CA ILE A 242 10.70 25.85 10.28
C ILE A 242 11.23 26.15 11.69
N GLY A 243 11.66 25.11 12.42
CA GLY A 243 12.11 25.19 13.80
C GLY A 243 10.98 25.35 14.83
N PRO A 244 11.25 25.03 16.11
CA PRO A 244 10.25 25.00 17.18
C PRO A 244 9.69 26.39 17.54
N ARG A 245 10.42 27.47 17.22
CA ARG A 245 10.02 28.86 17.51
C ARG A 245 9.12 29.47 16.43
N SER A 246 8.84 28.75 15.35
CA SER A 246 7.95 29.23 14.29
C SER A 246 6.52 29.45 14.81
N ALA A 247 5.87 30.52 14.37
CA ALA A 247 4.45 30.79 14.67
C ALA A 247 3.50 29.67 14.17
N GLN A 248 3.97 28.82 13.26
CA GLN A 248 3.20 27.67 12.77
C GLN A 248 3.35 26.43 13.64
N ALA A 249 4.41 26.31 14.46
CA ALA A 249 4.67 25.13 15.29
C ALA A 249 3.51 24.81 16.26
N PRO A 250 2.89 25.77 16.97
CA PRO A 250 1.75 25.50 17.86
C PRO A 250 0.52 24.91 17.15
N ARG A 251 0.42 25.06 15.82
CA ARG A 251 -0.67 24.47 15.02
C ARG A 251 -0.37 23.05 14.55
N ILE A 252 0.91 22.67 14.50
CA ILE A 252 1.37 21.36 14.01
C ILE A 252 1.54 20.37 15.17
N LEU A 253 2.05 20.80 16.32
CA LEU A 253 2.29 19.92 17.47
C LEU A 253 1.04 19.14 17.91
N PRO A 254 -0.16 19.74 18.05
CA PRO A 254 -1.35 18.98 18.42
C PRO A 254 -1.81 17.99 17.34
N ILE A 255 -1.46 18.24 16.07
CA ILE A 255 -1.73 17.31 14.97
C ILE A 255 -0.85 16.07 15.16
N LEU A 256 0.46 16.27 15.36
CA LEU A 256 1.42 15.17 15.56
C LEU A 256 1.03 14.29 16.75
N GLU A 257 0.68 14.88 17.89
CA GLU A 257 0.23 14.11 19.07
C GLU A 257 -1.07 13.34 18.83
N ASN A 258 -2.00 13.90 18.05
CA ASN A 258 -3.23 13.19 17.71
C ASN A 258 -2.97 11.99 16.79
N LEU A 259 -2.08 12.13 15.81
CA LEU A 259 -1.67 11.03 14.92
C LEU A 259 -0.97 9.92 15.72
N LEU A 260 -0.04 10.31 16.62
CA LEU A 260 0.62 9.39 17.57
C LEU A 260 -0.39 8.64 18.43
N ARG A 261 -1.33 9.35 19.06
CA ARG A 261 -2.38 8.74 19.89
C ARG A 261 -3.19 7.72 19.12
N TYR A 262 -3.61 8.06 17.91
CA TYR A 262 -4.42 7.17 17.09
C TYR A 262 -3.66 5.88 16.73
N CYS A 263 -2.37 5.98 16.40
CA CYS A 263 -1.57 4.81 16.04
C CYS A 263 -1.19 3.95 17.26
N LEU A 264 -0.68 4.57 18.33
CA LEU A 264 -0.12 3.85 19.48
C LEU A 264 -1.16 3.42 20.53
N ILE A 265 -2.32 4.10 20.60
CA ILE A 265 -3.35 3.84 21.60
C ILE A 265 -4.62 3.30 20.94
N THR A 266 -5.25 4.04 20.03
CA THR A 266 -6.53 3.64 19.43
C THR A 266 -6.40 2.41 18.54
N SER A 267 -5.30 2.33 17.80
CA SER A 267 -5.07 1.27 16.80
C SER A 267 -4.25 0.10 17.33
N ARG A 268 -4.02 0.02 18.65
CA ARG A 268 -3.20 -1.02 19.27
C ARG A 268 -4.02 -2.28 19.55
N GLU A 269 -3.47 -3.41 19.13
CA GLU A 269 -3.92 -4.75 19.49
C GLU A 269 -2.81 -5.53 20.18
N TRP A 270 -3.16 -6.56 20.95
CA TRP A 270 -2.19 -7.46 21.58
C TRP A 270 -2.10 -8.77 20.82
N LEU A 271 -0.88 -9.16 20.45
CA LEU A 271 -0.55 -10.41 19.78
C LEU A 271 0.45 -11.23 20.62
N VAL A 272 0.68 -12.46 20.18
CA VAL A 272 1.64 -13.39 20.75
C VAL A 272 2.44 -14.00 19.61
N THR A 273 3.77 -14.04 19.73
CA THR A 273 4.61 -14.64 18.69
C THR A 273 4.39 -16.15 18.57
N PRO A 274 4.44 -16.71 17.35
CA PRO A 274 4.05 -18.10 17.11
C PRO A 274 5.00 -19.16 17.71
N ASN A 275 6.27 -18.84 17.95
CA ASN A 275 7.26 -19.82 18.42
C ASN A 275 7.62 -19.62 19.89
N ARG A 276 8.01 -18.40 20.29
CA ARG A 276 8.46 -18.14 21.67
C ARG A 276 7.34 -17.66 22.60
N GLY A 277 6.14 -17.39 22.08
CA GLY A 277 5.03 -16.94 22.90
C GLY A 277 5.22 -15.55 23.50
N ILE A 278 6.01 -14.68 22.85
CA ILE A 278 6.28 -13.33 23.34
C ILE A 278 5.01 -12.51 23.11
N ARG A 279 4.40 -12.00 24.20
CA ARG A 279 3.28 -11.06 24.11
C ARG A 279 3.79 -9.67 23.72
N HIS A 280 3.22 -9.09 22.66
CA HIS A 280 3.61 -7.78 22.16
C HIS A 280 2.42 -7.00 21.61
N PRO A 281 2.48 -5.65 21.62
CA PRO A 281 1.49 -4.84 20.92
C PRO A 281 1.73 -4.96 19.41
N ALA A 282 0.71 -4.65 18.62
CA ALA A 282 0.81 -4.45 17.17
C ALA A 282 -0.23 -3.41 16.75
N VAL A 283 -0.01 -2.74 15.63
CA VAL A 283 -0.90 -1.68 15.15
C VAL A 283 -1.77 -2.22 14.02
N THR A 284 -3.09 -2.13 14.18
CA THR A 284 -4.08 -2.55 13.19
C THR A 284 -4.60 -1.35 12.38
N CYS A 285 -4.85 -1.53 11.09
CA CYS A 285 -5.48 -0.48 10.29
C CYS A 285 -6.99 -0.35 10.52
N LEU A 286 -7.65 -1.39 11.05
CA LEU A 286 -9.10 -1.41 11.28
C LEU A 286 -9.42 -1.76 12.74
N PRO A 287 -9.05 -0.89 13.70
CA PRO A 287 -9.32 -1.15 15.11
C PRO A 287 -10.82 -1.22 15.39
N ILE A 288 -11.18 -2.13 16.29
CA ILE A 288 -12.55 -2.32 16.78
C ILE A 288 -12.58 -2.22 18.31
N ASP A 289 -13.69 -1.75 18.86
CA ASP A 289 -13.91 -1.78 20.31
C ASP A 289 -14.37 -3.17 20.80
N ALA A 290 -14.61 -3.30 22.11
CA ALA A 290 -15.08 -4.53 22.73
C ALA A 290 -16.45 -5.01 22.20
N ASP A 291 -17.26 -4.10 21.66
CA ASP A 291 -18.56 -4.40 21.05
C ASP A 291 -18.44 -4.71 19.55
N GLY A 292 -17.22 -4.76 19.00
CA GLY A 292 -16.95 -5.00 17.58
C GLY A 292 -17.27 -3.81 16.67
N ARG A 293 -17.39 -2.60 17.23
CA ARG A 293 -17.63 -1.37 16.45
C ARG A 293 -16.30 -0.80 15.97
N PRO A 294 -16.24 -0.31 14.71
CA PRO A 294 -15.01 0.28 14.18
C PRO A 294 -14.64 1.56 14.95
N LEU A 295 -13.40 1.61 15.43
CA LEU A 295 -12.77 2.81 15.99
C LEU A 295 -12.13 3.69 14.91
N CYS A 296 -12.01 3.18 13.69
CA CYS A 296 -11.65 3.97 12.52
C CYS A 296 -12.81 4.84 12.02
N ARG A 297 -12.51 5.99 11.44
CA ARG A 297 -13.52 6.81 10.75
C ARG A 297 -13.97 6.11 9.48
N LEU A 298 -15.10 5.42 9.55
CA LEU A 298 -15.75 4.79 8.41
C LEU A 298 -17.26 4.97 8.53
N THR A 299 -17.96 5.21 7.42
CA THR A 299 -19.43 5.21 7.46
C THR A 299 -19.94 3.80 7.74
N PRO A 300 -21.09 3.62 8.40
CA PRO A 300 -21.66 2.29 8.66
C PRO A 300 -21.84 1.45 7.39
N GLY A 301 -22.21 2.10 6.28
CA GLY A 301 -22.32 1.45 4.98
C GLY A 301 -20.97 1.00 4.41
N ALA A 302 -19.91 1.80 4.58
CA ALA A 302 -18.56 1.41 4.18
C ALA A 302 -18.00 0.28 5.04
N TRP A 303 -18.25 0.30 6.35
CA TRP A 303 -17.82 -0.76 7.26
C TRP A 303 -18.46 -2.09 6.88
N ARG A 304 -19.79 -2.08 6.66
CA ARG A 304 -20.52 -3.26 6.19
C ARG A 304 -19.96 -3.81 4.88
N LYS A 305 -19.63 -2.93 3.91
CA LYS A 305 -19.01 -3.35 2.65
C LYS A 305 -17.65 -4.01 2.89
N LYS A 306 -16.76 -3.39 3.67
CA LYS A 306 -15.43 -3.94 3.99
C LYS A 306 -15.55 -5.30 4.68
N SER A 307 -16.41 -5.41 5.70
CA SER A 307 -16.67 -6.66 6.41
C SER A 307 -17.16 -7.78 5.48
N GLN A 308 -18.12 -7.48 4.59
CA GLN A 308 -18.64 -8.45 3.60
C GLN A 308 -17.61 -8.88 2.55
N LEU A 309 -16.53 -8.12 2.38
CA LEU A 309 -15.41 -8.44 1.49
C LEU A 309 -14.29 -9.25 2.19
N GLY A 310 -14.51 -9.66 3.44
CA GLY A 310 -13.52 -10.41 4.22
C GLY A 310 -12.60 -9.52 5.09
N PHE A 311 -12.74 -8.19 5.04
CA PHE A 311 -11.95 -7.28 5.88
C PHE A 311 -12.54 -7.04 7.28
N GLY A 312 -13.50 -7.86 7.71
CA GLY A 312 -14.03 -7.81 9.08
C GLY A 312 -13.05 -8.37 10.10
N ASP A 313 -12.23 -9.33 9.67
CA ASP A 313 -11.19 -9.98 10.46
C ASP A 313 -9.83 -9.49 9.98
N TYR A 314 -9.46 -8.28 10.41
CA TYR A 314 -8.23 -7.62 9.97
C TYR A 314 -7.05 -7.97 10.89
N VAL A 315 -5.90 -8.20 10.26
CA VAL A 315 -4.65 -8.58 10.93
C VAL A 315 -3.75 -7.34 11.03
N PRO A 316 -3.12 -7.08 12.17
CA PRO A 316 -2.08 -6.06 12.26
C PRO A 316 -0.94 -6.30 11.25
N ASP A 317 -0.55 -5.26 10.54
CA ASP A 317 0.57 -5.25 9.61
C ASP A 317 1.89 -4.88 10.28
N THR A 318 2.96 -5.51 9.79
CA THR A 318 4.33 -5.34 10.29
C THR A 318 4.85 -3.94 9.99
N ASP A 319 4.58 -3.37 8.83
CA ASP A 319 5.07 -2.03 8.46
C ASP A 319 4.39 -0.91 9.24
N THR A 320 3.05 -0.89 9.34
CA THR A 320 2.35 0.12 10.15
C THR A 320 2.81 0.07 11.60
N THR A 321 3.07 -1.12 12.14
CA THR A 321 3.65 -1.29 13.47
C THR A 321 5.06 -0.71 13.55
N PHE A 322 5.98 -1.11 12.67
CA PHE A 322 7.38 -0.64 12.72
C PHE A 322 7.53 0.85 12.39
N LEU A 323 6.71 1.40 11.48
CA LEU A 323 6.56 2.84 11.25
C LEU A 323 6.09 3.57 12.50
N SER A 324 5.12 3.01 13.23
CA SER A 324 4.64 3.59 14.49
C SER A 324 5.74 3.61 15.55
N LEU A 325 6.59 2.58 15.62
CA LEU A 325 7.76 2.54 16.51
C LEU A 325 8.82 3.58 16.11
N ALA A 326 9.08 3.74 14.82
CA ALA A 326 9.97 4.79 14.31
C ALA A 326 9.43 6.19 14.66
N MET A 327 8.12 6.40 14.50
CA MET A 327 7.41 7.61 14.88
C MET A 327 7.53 7.89 16.39
N ALA A 328 7.33 6.88 17.24
CA ALA A 328 7.47 7.00 18.70
C ALA A 328 8.89 7.45 19.10
N ARG A 329 9.92 6.81 18.54
CA ARG A 329 11.33 7.18 18.75
C ARG A 329 11.60 8.63 18.34
N LYS A 330 11.23 9.00 17.11
CA LYS A 330 11.43 10.36 16.59
C LYS A 330 10.71 11.42 17.44
N TRP A 331 9.53 11.10 17.96
CA TRP A 331 8.81 12.03 18.84
C TRP A 331 9.51 12.22 20.18
N LEU A 332 9.94 11.13 20.84
CA LEU A 332 10.71 11.20 22.08
C LEU A 332 11.98 12.04 21.90
N ASP A 333 12.77 11.72 20.88
CA ASP A 333 14.04 12.41 20.61
C ASP A 333 13.80 13.90 20.29
N ARG A 334 12.71 14.24 19.59
CA ARG A 334 12.34 15.63 19.29
C ARG A 334 11.94 16.39 20.54
N VAL A 335 11.07 15.81 21.38
CA VAL A 335 10.59 16.43 22.61
C VAL A 335 11.76 16.73 23.54
N GLU A 336 12.70 15.78 23.68
CA GLU A 336 13.92 15.95 24.45
C GLU A 336 14.84 17.04 23.85
N ARG A 337 15.17 16.93 22.56
CA ARG A 337 16.08 17.86 21.87
C ARG A 337 15.63 19.32 21.95
N ASP A 338 14.33 19.55 21.79
CA ASP A 338 13.76 20.88 21.64
C ASP A 338 13.10 21.42 22.92
N GLY A 339 13.00 20.60 23.98
CA GLY A 339 12.31 20.96 25.21
C GLY A 339 10.82 21.27 25.00
N LEU A 340 10.15 20.49 24.14
CA LEU A 340 8.75 20.72 23.79
C LEU A 340 7.81 20.33 24.94
N ALA A 341 6.76 21.12 25.16
CA ALA A 341 5.65 20.69 25.98
C ALA A 341 4.84 19.64 25.19
N ALA A 342 4.87 18.40 25.67
CA ALA A 342 4.14 17.27 25.09
C ALA A 342 3.31 16.56 26.16
N ASP A 343 2.24 15.88 25.74
CA ASP A 343 1.39 15.08 26.63
C ASP A 343 2.20 13.95 27.29
N PRO A 344 2.37 13.95 28.64
CA PRO A 344 3.11 12.91 29.35
C PRO A 344 2.59 11.49 29.08
N ALA A 345 1.27 11.32 28.90
CA ALA A 345 0.68 10.01 28.63
C ALA A 345 1.08 9.46 27.26
N ILE A 346 1.30 10.33 26.27
CA ILE A 346 1.79 9.93 24.95
C ILE A 346 3.27 9.57 25.00
N LEU A 347 4.08 10.32 25.75
CA LEU A 347 5.50 10.00 25.94
C LEU A 347 5.66 8.64 26.62
N GLU A 348 4.86 8.37 27.66
CA GLU A 348 4.84 7.08 28.34
C GLU A 348 4.45 5.94 27.40
N GLU A 349 3.41 6.13 26.57
CA GLU A 349 3.01 5.12 25.58
C GLU A 349 4.09 4.88 24.53
N CYS A 350 4.77 5.93 24.07
CA CYS A 350 5.90 5.81 23.14
C CYS A 350 6.99 4.91 23.75
N GLN A 351 7.37 5.16 25.00
CA GLN A 351 8.38 4.35 25.69
C GLN A 351 7.90 2.90 25.88
N ARG A 352 6.66 2.70 26.37
CA ARG A 352 6.07 1.36 26.57
C ARG A 352 6.02 0.55 25.28
N MET A 353 5.68 1.18 24.16
CA MET A 353 5.72 0.53 22.85
C MET A 353 7.15 0.11 22.47
N LEU A 354 8.16 0.94 22.73
CA LEU A 354 9.56 0.66 22.37
C LEU A 354 10.26 -0.36 23.29
N ASP A 355 9.81 -0.53 24.52
CA ASP A 355 10.41 -1.42 25.53
C ASP A 355 10.29 -2.93 25.22
N HIS A 356 9.50 -3.30 24.21
CA HIS A 356 9.40 -4.67 23.75
C HIS A 356 10.65 -5.10 22.96
N PRO A 357 11.02 -6.40 22.97
CA PRO A 357 12.18 -6.91 22.26
C PRO A 357 11.90 -7.08 20.76
N TRP A 358 11.70 -5.96 20.05
CA TRP A 358 11.14 -5.96 18.70
C TRP A 358 11.94 -6.73 17.66
N VAL A 359 13.27 -6.72 17.74
CA VAL A 359 14.10 -7.50 16.82
C VAL A 359 13.88 -9.00 17.02
N GLN A 360 13.72 -9.45 18.27
CA GLN A 360 13.45 -10.86 18.58
C GLN A 360 12.04 -11.26 18.13
N ILE A 361 11.06 -10.35 18.34
CA ILE A 361 9.67 -10.55 17.90
C ILE A 361 9.61 -10.73 16.38
N ILE A 362 10.21 -9.81 15.62
CA ILE A 362 10.10 -9.82 14.15
C ILE A 362 10.98 -10.87 13.50
N ALA A 363 12.07 -11.29 14.15
CA ALA A 363 12.93 -12.37 13.67
C ALA A 363 12.21 -13.72 13.58
N GLU A 364 11.12 -13.94 14.34
CA GLU A 364 10.27 -15.13 14.21
C GLU A 364 9.55 -15.24 12.87
N TYR A 365 9.49 -14.15 12.11
CA TYR A 365 8.78 -14.05 10.84
C TYR A 365 9.70 -14.01 9.62
N GLN A 366 11.03 -14.01 9.81
CA GLN A 366 11.99 -13.90 8.71
C GLN A 366 12.02 -15.15 7.83
N VAL A 367 11.81 -14.98 6.53
CA VAL A 367 11.98 -16.04 5.53
C VAL A 367 13.45 -16.44 5.46
N GLY A 368 13.72 -17.75 5.55
CA GLY A 368 15.10 -18.26 5.62
C GLY A 368 15.76 -18.04 7.00
N GLY A 369 15.02 -17.53 7.98
CA GLY A 369 15.46 -17.38 9.37
C GLY A 369 15.39 -18.68 10.16
N ALA A 370 15.48 -18.57 11.50
CA ALA A 370 15.48 -19.71 12.41
C ALA A 370 14.11 -20.41 12.53
N TYR A 371 13.02 -19.75 12.10
CA TYR A 371 11.65 -20.22 12.28
C TYR A 371 10.92 -20.32 10.94
N GLY A 372 10.03 -21.30 10.81
CA GLY A 372 9.21 -21.54 9.61
C GLY A 372 7.71 -21.38 9.84
N SER A 373 7.29 -20.70 10.92
CA SER A 373 5.91 -20.73 11.44
C SER A 373 4.92 -19.78 10.76
N ASN A 374 5.38 -18.76 10.01
CA ASN A 374 4.52 -17.84 9.25
C ASN A 374 5.12 -17.53 7.87
N PRO A 375 5.21 -18.52 6.96
CA PRO A 375 5.74 -18.29 5.63
C PRO A 375 4.73 -17.50 4.77
N PRO A 376 5.20 -16.78 3.73
CA PRO A 376 4.33 -16.21 2.71
C PRO A 376 3.42 -17.30 2.09
N THR A 377 2.11 -17.09 2.13
CA THR A 377 1.11 -18.00 1.56
C THR A 377 0.79 -17.68 0.11
N ILE A 378 1.11 -16.47 -0.34
CA ILE A 378 1.04 -16.01 -1.73
C ILE A 378 2.48 -15.71 -2.19
N ARG A 379 2.80 -15.98 -3.46
CA ARG A 379 4.14 -15.75 -4.05
C ARG A 379 4.09 -15.14 -5.46
N ILE A 380 3.44 -13.99 -5.56
CA ILE A 380 3.15 -13.33 -6.84
C ILE A 380 3.85 -11.98 -7.01
N THR A 381 4.62 -11.50 -6.03
CA THR A 381 5.58 -10.42 -6.23
C THR A 381 6.82 -10.93 -6.97
N ARG A 382 6.69 -11.22 -8.27
CA ARG A 382 7.78 -11.78 -9.07
C ARG A 382 8.56 -10.70 -9.85
N PRO A 383 9.86 -10.89 -10.10
CA PRO A 383 10.71 -12.04 -9.73
C PRO A 383 11.49 -11.80 -8.42
N LEU A 384 10.86 -11.19 -7.41
CA LEU A 384 11.50 -10.88 -6.14
C LEU A 384 11.93 -12.16 -5.41
N ASP A 385 13.17 -12.19 -4.93
CA ASP A 385 13.65 -13.22 -4.02
C ASP A 385 13.26 -12.85 -2.59
N TYR A 386 12.60 -13.77 -1.88
CA TYR A 386 12.01 -13.51 -0.57
C TYR A 386 12.94 -13.82 0.59
N ASP A 387 14.07 -14.50 0.35
CA ASP A 387 15.01 -14.84 1.41
C ASP A 387 15.43 -13.58 2.20
N GLY A 388 15.45 -13.66 3.53
CA GLY A 388 15.77 -12.55 4.44
C GLY A 388 14.63 -11.56 4.70
N ALA A 389 13.54 -11.59 3.93
CA ALA A 389 12.39 -10.71 4.10
C ALA A 389 11.42 -11.18 5.20
N VAL A 390 10.53 -10.29 5.59
CA VAL A 390 9.44 -10.50 6.54
C VAL A 390 8.10 -10.28 5.85
N PRO A 391 7.11 -11.18 6.04
CA PRO A 391 5.76 -11.01 5.53
C PRO A 391 5.01 -9.79 6.09
N ILE A 392 4.00 -9.35 5.34
CA ILE A 392 3.23 -8.15 5.67
C ILE A 392 2.46 -8.30 6.98
N TRP A 393 1.86 -9.45 7.23
CA TRP A 393 0.98 -9.63 8.40
C TRP A 393 1.67 -10.41 9.51
N PHE A 394 1.44 -9.97 10.76
CA PHE A 394 1.70 -10.79 11.93
C PHE A 394 0.81 -12.04 11.95
N ASP A 395 1.19 -13.06 12.73
CA ASP A 395 0.34 -14.24 12.90
C ASP A 395 -0.85 -13.89 13.82
N LYS A 396 -2.07 -14.11 13.33
CA LYS A 396 -3.31 -13.89 14.08
C LYS A 396 -4.41 -14.87 13.61
N PRO A 397 -4.77 -15.87 14.42
CA PRO A 397 -5.91 -16.73 14.13
C PRO A 397 -7.24 -16.06 14.49
N PHE A 398 -8.27 -16.31 13.69
CA PHE A 398 -9.65 -15.89 13.95
C PHE A 398 -10.54 -17.10 14.20
N VAL A 399 -11.19 -17.16 15.36
CA VAL A 399 -12.17 -18.21 15.67
C VAL A 399 -13.55 -17.77 15.19
N LYS A 400 -14.14 -18.54 14.28
CA LYS A 400 -15.48 -18.29 13.73
C LYS A 400 -16.56 -18.82 14.68
N PRO A 401 -17.82 -18.33 14.57
CA PRO A 401 -18.92 -18.79 15.42
C PRO A 401 -19.20 -20.30 15.35
N ASP A 402 -18.79 -20.95 14.26
CA ASP A 402 -18.91 -22.40 14.06
C ASP A 402 -17.69 -23.19 14.58
N GLY A 403 -16.80 -22.55 15.33
CA GLY A 403 -15.60 -23.15 15.93
C GLY A 403 -14.41 -23.27 14.98
N ARG A 404 -14.57 -22.95 13.69
CA ARG A 404 -13.44 -22.99 12.74
C ARG A 404 -12.42 -21.91 13.05
N VAL A 405 -11.15 -22.26 12.97
CA VAL A 405 -10.05 -21.29 13.03
C VAL A 405 -9.64 -20.92 11.62
N VAL A 406 -9.77 -19.64 11.28
CA VAL A 406 -9.30 -19.07 10.02
C VAL A 406 -8.01 -18.32 10.29
N ARG A 407 -6.95 -18.70 9.58
CA ARG A 407 -5.71 -17.94 9.49
C ARG A 407 -5.56 -17.32 8.10
N GLU A 408 -4.62 -16.39 8.00
CA GLU A 408 -4.25 -15.69 6.76
C GLU A 408 -5.47 -15.16 5.99
N THR A 409 -6.39 -14.46 6.68
CA THR A 409 -7.68 -14.00 6.11
C THR A 409 -7.52 -13.34 4.74
N SER A 410 -6.48 -12.52 4.57
CA SER A 410 -6.13 -11.80 3.33
C SER A 410 -4.99 -12.46 2.53
N GLY A 411 -4.50 -13.63 2.97
CA GLY A 411 -3.21 -14.20 2.56
C GLY A 411 -2.02 -13.39 3.10
N ASN A 412 -0.82 -13.97 3.04
CA ASN A 412 0.42 -13.32 3.45
C ASN A 412 1.44 -13.32 2.30
N GLU A 413 2.11 -12.19 2.10
CA GLU A 413 2.96 -11.93 0.94
C GLU A 413 4.15 -11.04 1.37
N ILE A 414 5.21 -10.97 0.56
CA ILE A 414 6.33 -10.06 0.77
C ILE A 414 6.10 -8.74 0.03
N CYS A 415 6.35 -7.63 0.72
CA CYS A 415 6.47 -6.31 0.10
C CYS A 415 7.82 -5.66 0.46
N PRO A 416 8.65 -5.27 -0.53
CA PRO A 416 9.92 -4.62 -0.27
C PRO A 416 9.81 -3.32 0.54
N GLY A 417 8.79 -2.49 0.26
CA GLY A 417 8.58 -1.24 1.01
C GLY A 417 8.30 -1.48 2.50
N HIS A 418 7.48 -2.49 2.83
CA HIS A 418 7.19 -2.85 4.22
C HIS A 418 8.47 -3.24 4.99
N ASN A 419 9.32 -4.02 4.34
CA ASN A 419 10.59 -4.47 4.91
C ASN A 419 11.58 -3.32 5.11
N MET A 420 11.53 -2.29 4.27
CA MET A 420 12.37 -1.10 4.42
C MET A 420 11.97 -0.29 5.66
N ASP A 421 10.68 -0.24 6.00
CA ASP A 421 10.21 0.39 7.24
C ASP A 421 10.64 -0.38 8.49
N ILE A 422 10.67 -1.72 8.42
CA ILE A 422 11.24 -2.57 9.49
C ILE A 422 12.72 -2.23 9.68
N LEU A 423 13.49 -2.18 8.59
CA LEU A 423 14.91 -1.83 8.62
C LEU A 423 15.14 -0.43 9.22
N ASP A 424 14.43 0.61 8.74
CA ASP A 424 14.56 1.99 9.23
C ASP A 424 14.30 2.08 10.75
N SER A 425 13.21 1.47 11.19
CA SER A 425 12.78 1.49 12.59
C SER A 425 13.77 0.79 13.52
N ILE A 426 14.35 -0.35 13.09
CA ILE A 426 15.39 -1.05 13.84
C ILE A 426 16.67 -0.22 13.92
N LEU A 427 17.07 0.45 12.84
CA LEU A 427 18.28 1.29 12.85
C LEU A 427 18.12 2.55 13.73
N LEU A 428 16.92 3.14 13.76
CA LEU A 428 16.59 4.25 14.67
C LEU A 428 16.66 3.82 16.14
N ASN A 429 16.21 2.61 16.46
CA ASN A 429 16.17 2.08 17.82
C ASN A 429 17.35 1.14 18.16
N ARG A 430 18.42 1.15 17.35
CA ARG A 430 19.50 0.15 17.39
C ARG A 430 20.15 -0.02 18.76
N GLY A 431 20.28 1.06 19.52
CA GLY A 431 20.85 1.03 20.87
C GLY A 431 19.94 0.31 21.85
N GLN A 432 18.67 0.72 21.93
CA GLN A 432 17.68 0.12 22.83
C GLN A 432 17.42 -1.35 22.51
N TRP A 433 17.40 -1.71 21.22
CA TRP A 433 17.11 -3.09 20.79
C TRP A 433 18.36 -3.95 20.59
N ARG A 434 19.57 -3.44 20.88
CA ARG A 434 20.84 -4.15 20.67
C ARG A 434 20.90 -4.76 19.27
N ALA A 435 20.53 -3.97 18.26
CA ALA A 435 20.28 -4.45 16.91
C ALA A 435 21.57 -4.91 16.19
N LEU A 436 22.73 -4.42 16.64
CA LEU A 436 24.04 -4.68 16.03
C LEU A 436 24.82 -5.78 16.75
N GLU A 437 24.14 -6.65 17.49
CA GLU A 437 24.76 -7.70 18.30
C GLU A 437 24.13 -9.07 18.04
N GLY A 438 24.96 -10.13 18.06
CA GLY A 438 24.51 -11.54 18.07
C GLY A 438 23.48 -11.89 17.00
N GLU A 439 22.40 -12.56 17.40
CA GLU A 439 21.32 -13.01 16.50
C GLU A 439 20.54 -11.85 15.88
N ASN A 440 20.45 -10.70 16.58
CA ASN A 440 19.79 -9.50 16.07
C ASN A 440 20.54 -8.94 14.85
N LEU A 441 21.88 -8.91 14.91
CA LEU A 441 22.71 -8.50 13.78
C LEU A 441 22.56 -9.45 12.60
N ALA A 442 22.53 -10.76 12.86
CA ALA A 442 22.35 -11.77 11.81
C ALA A 442 20.99 -11.63 11.10
N PHE A 443 19.91 -11.35 11.85
CA PHE A 443 18.61 -11.00 11.28
C PHE A 443 18.71 -9.76 10.38
N LEU A 444 19.33 -8.70 10.87
CA LEU A 444 19.41 -7.41 10.19
C LEU A 444 20.25 -7.48 8.91
N GLN A 445 21.36 -8.22 8.93
CA GLN A 445 22.21 -8.45 7.75
C GLN A 445 21.50 -9.25 6.66
N ARG A 446 20.66 -10.23 7.02
CA ARG A 446 19.80 -10.94 6.06
C ARG A 446 18.73 -10.04 5.47
N LEU A 447 18.09 -9.20 6.28
CA LEU A 447 17.11 -8.21 5.81
C LEU A 447 17.76 -7.19 4.86
N LEU A 448 18.97 -6.74 5.17
CA LEU A 448 19.74 -5.87 4.28
C LEU A 448 20.11 -6.58 2.96
N ALA A 449 20.49 -7.86 3.03
CA ALA A 449 20.81 -8.65 1.84
C ALA A 449 19.58 -8.83 0.92
N PHE A 450 18.38 -9.01 1.48
CA PHE A 450 17.12 -9.01 0.74
C PHE A 450 16.96 -7.72 -0.09
N HIS A 451 17.08 -6.56 0.55
CA HIS A 451 16.97 -5.27 -0.13
C HIS A 451 18.03 -5.11 -1.21
N HIS A 452 19.28 -5.44 -0.89
CA HIS A 452 20.39 -5.35 -1.83
C HIS A 452 20.14 -6.21 -3.07
N ARG A 453 19.69 -7.47 -2.92
CA ARG A 453 19.33 -8.33 -4.05
C ARG A 453 18.22 -7.73 -4.91
N ALA A 454 17.20 -7.13 -4.29
CA ALA A 454 16.12 -6.47 -5.03
C ALA A 454 16.62 -5.27 -5.87
N PHE A 455 17.56 -4.48 -5.35
CA PHE A 455 18.18 -3.37 -6.08
C PHE A 455 19.18 -3.84 -7.14
N ALA A 456 20.13 -4.69 -6.78
CA ALA A 456 21.21 -5.17 -7.65
C ALA A 456 20.70 -5.97 -8.85
N SER A 457 19.60 -6.73 -8.70
CA SER A 457 18.94 -7.42 -9.81
C SER A 457 18.12 -6.51 -10.72
N GLY A 458 17.83 -5.28 -10.28
CA GLY A 458 16.89 -4.39 -10.96
C GLY A 458 15.41 -4.79 -10.75
N ASN A 459 15.10 -5.69 -9.82
CA ASN A 459 13.72 -6.08 -9.52
C ASN A 459 12.93 -4.95 -8.84
N PHE A 460 13.61 -4.05 -8.14
CA PHE A 460 12.98 -2.94 -7.43
C PHE A 460 12.17 -1.98 -8.32
N ARG A 461 12.46 -1.89 -9.62
CA ARG A 461 11.72 -1.05 -10.60
C ARG A 461 10.51 -1.77 -11.21
N LEU A 462 10.41 -3.09 -11.10
CA LEU A 462 9.35 -3.86 -11.73
C LEU A 462 8.06 -3.74 -10.92
N GLU A 463 6.99 -3.20 -11.50
CA GLU A 463 5.70 -3.09 -10.80
C GLU A 463 5.15 -4.46 -10.34
N SER A 464 5.49 -5.55 -11.04
CA SER A 464 5.10 -6.91 -10.65
C SER A 464 5.70 -7.34 -9.31
N ALA A 465 6.84 -6.78 -8.91
CA ALA A 465 7.48 -7.01 -7.62
C ALA A 465 6.83 -6.20 -6.48
N HIS A 466 5.85 -5.34 -6.77
CA HIS A 466 5.20 -4.48 -5.80
C HIS A 466 3.67 -4.59 -5.85
N LYS A 467 3.08 -5.31 -4.89
CA LYS A 467 1.61 -5.41 -4.75
C LYS A 467 0.99 -4.34 -3.86
N TYR A 468 1.79 -3.75 -2.97
CA TYR A 468 1.31 -2.82 -1.95
C TYR A 468 1.83 -1.39 -2.08
N TYR A 469 3.05 -1.23 -2.57
CA TYR A 469 3.66 0.09 -2.80
C TYR A 469 3.96 0.32 -4.27
N LEU A 470 4.33 1.56 -4.57
CA LEU A 470 4.95 1.94 -5.82
C LEU A 470 6.47 1.68 -5.74
N PRO A 471 7.13 1.31 -6.85
CA PRO A 471 8.59 1.32 -6.92
C PRO A 471 9.21 2.62 -6.39
N GLU A 472 8.58 3.75 -6.68
CA GLU A 472 9.03 5.10 -6.31
C GLU A 472 8.94 5.33 -4.80
N ILE A 473 7.93 4.76 -4.13
CA ILE A 473 7.83 4.79 -2.67
C ILE A 473 8.97 3.98 -2.05
N TYR A 474 9.30 2.82 -2.64
CA TYR A 474 10.39 1.98 -2.16
C TYR A 474 11.77 2.69 -2.29
N VAL A 475 11.99 3.41 -3.38
CA VAL A 475 13.19 4.25 -3.58
C VAL A 475 13.23 5.41 -2.58
N TYR A 476 12.10 6.08 -2.34
CA TYR A 476 11.98 7.10 -1.29
C TYR A 476 12.27 6.53 0.11
N TYR A 477 11.79 5.33 0.44
CA TYR A 477 12.07 4.66 1.72
C TYR A 477 13.53 4.27 1.88
N LEU A 478 14.21 3.87 0.80
CA LEU A 478 15.67 3.69 0.83
C LEU A 478 16.35 5.01 1.22
N GLY A 479 15.90 6.15 0.70
CA GLY A 479 16.40 7.47 1.12
C GLY A 479 16.26 7.72 2.62
N ARG A 480 15.11 7.36 3.22
CA ARG A 480 14.91 7.44 4.67
C ARG A 480 15.92 6.58 5.44
N VAL A 481 16.08 5.32 5.04
CA VAL A 481 17.05 4.39 5.63
C VAL A 481 18.47 4.90 5.48
N TYR A 482 18.83 5.42 4.31
CA TYR A 482 20.16 5.98 4.06
C TYR A 482 20.46 7.13 5.02
N ARG A 483 19.50 8.06 5.22
CA ARG A 483 19.65 9.14 6.20
C ARG A 483 19.82 8.62 7.63
N THR A 484 19.05 7.60 8.03
CA THR A 484 19.22 6.94 9.33
C THR A 484 20.61 6.30 9.46
N TRP A 485 21.06 5.58 8.44
CA TRP A 485 22.39 4.96 8.38
C TRP A 485 23.52 5.99 8.46
N ARG A 486 23.37 7.15 7.80
CA ARG A 486 24.33 8.26 7.88
C ARG A 486 24.48 8.84 9.28
N SER A 487 23.46 8.72 10.14
CA SER A 487 23.53 9.13 11.55
C SER A 487 24.31 8.16 12.44
N MET A 488 24.63 6.96 11.95
CA MET A 488 25.41 5.96 12.69
C MET A 488 26.90 6.29 12.65
N SER A 489 27.65 5.85 13.67
CA SER A 489 29.10 5.95 13.68
C SER A 489 29.73 5.03 12.62
N ALA A 490 30.95 5.34 12.16
CA ALA A 490 31.64 4.52 11.17
C ALA A 490 31.82 3.04 11.62
N ALA A 491 32.01 2.81 12.92
CA ALA A 491 32.12 1.46 13.48
C ALA A 491 30.78 0.71 13.37
N GLU A 492 29.67 1.35 13.74
CA GLU A 492 28.33 0.75 13.60
C GLU A 492 27.99 0.46 12.14
N GLN A 493 28.34 1.38 11.22
CA GLN A 493 28.14 1.18 9.77
C GLN A 493 28.92 -0.05 9.26
N GLN A 494 30.17 -0.22 9.70
CA GLN A 494 31.01 -1.36 9.31
C GLN A 494 30.50 -2.69 9.87
N VAL A 495 29.95 -2.70 11.10
CA VAL A 495 29.36 -3.90 11.71
C VAL A 495 28.10 -4.32 10.96
N LEU A 496 27.23 -3.37 10.65
CA LEU A 496 25.98 -3.62 9.93
C LEU A 496 26.23 -4.07 8.49
N ASP A 497 27.05 -3.34 7.75
CA ASP A 497 27.18 -3.43 6.31
C ASP A 497 28.65 -3.47 5.87
N PRO A 498 29.39 -4.56 6.17
CA PRO A 498 30.81 -4.66 5.86
C PRO A 498 31.11 -4.65 4.36
N GLU A 499 30.12 -4.99 3.53
CA GLU A 499 30.23 -5.04 2.06
C GLU A 499 29.79 -3.74 1.37
N GLY A 500 29.30 -2.74 2.12
CA GLY A 500 28.85 -1.46 1.58
C GLY A 500 27.62 -1.55 0.68
N ARG A 501 26.72 -2.50 0.94
CA ARG A 501 25.45 -2.71 0.21
C ARG A 501 24.55 -1.49 0.21
N ILE A 502 24.48 -0.74 1.31
CA ILE A 502 23.65 0.47 1.42
C ILE A 502 24.12 1.54 0.42
N ARG A 503 25.44 1.73 0.27
CA ARG A 503 26.00 2.66 -0.73
C ARG A 503 25.71 2.20 -2.15
N GLN A 504 25.84 0.90 -2.44
CA GLN A 504 25.49 0.35 -3.74
C GLN A 504 24.00 0.56 -4.08
N MET A 505 23.09 0.29 -3.13
CA MET A 505 21.66 0.54 -3.31
C MET A 505 21.37 2.02 -3.56
N ARG A 506 22.04 2.93 -2.84
CA ARG A 506 21.93 4.37 -3.06
C ARG A 506 22.27 4.74 -4.50
N ASP A 507 23.40 4.26 -5.01
CA ASP A 507 23.85 4.64 -6.35
C ASP A 507 22.89 4.12 -7.43
N ILE A 508 22.38 2.90 -7.28
CA ILE A 508 21.33 2.33 -8.14
C ILE A 508 20.04 3.16 -8.09
N ALA A 509 19.61 3.57 -6.90
CA ALA A 509 18.41 4.37 -6.72
C ALA A 509 18.53 5.78 -7.31
N ILE A 510 19.70 6.42 -7.18
CA ILE A 510 20.01 7.70 -7.83
C ILE A 510 19.95 7.55 -9.35
N ALA A 511 20.56 6.49 -9.91
CA ALA A 511 20.51 6.22 -11.34
C ALA A 511 19.07 6.05 -11.83
N TYR A 512 18.22 5.31 -11.09
CA TYR A 512 16.80 5.18 -11.39
C TYR A 512 16.05 6.52 -11.40
N CYS A 513 16.28 7.36 -10.39
CA CYS A 513 15.67 8.69 -10.34
C CYS A 513 16.09 9.56 -11.53
N ARG A 514 17.35 9.46 -11.96
CA ARG A 514 17.92 10.25 -13.06
C ARG A 514 17.46 9.76 -14.43
N GLU A 515 17.66 8.48 -14.71
CA GLU A 515 17.55 7.88 -16.04
C GLU A 515 16.12 7.42 -16.36
N GLU A 516 15.37 7.00 -15.34
CA GLU A 516 14.02 6.47 -15.54
C GLU A 516 12.96 7.49 -15.12
N LEU A 517 13.01 8.03 -13.89
CA LEU A 517 11.96 8.93 -13.39
C LEU A 517 11.99 10.32 -14.02
N LEU A 518 13.02 11.13 -13.75
CA LEU A 518 13.04 12.55 -14.11
C LEU A 518 13.42 12.81 -15.57
N ALA A 519 13.95 11.80 -16.27
CA ALA A 519 14.12 11.83 -17.73
C ALA A 519 12.81 11.60 -18.50
N HIS A 520 11.70 11.30 -17.81
CA HIS A 520 10.40 11.06 -18.43
C HIS A 520 9.29 11.90 -17.79
N THR A 521 8.13 11.97 -18.45
CA THR A 521 6.96 12.68 -17.92
C THR A 521 6.56 12.14 -16.54
N LEU A 522 6.40 13.05 -15.58
CA LEU A 522 5.93 12.78 -14.23
C LEU A 522 4.68 13.61 -13.90
N ASN A 523 3.85 13.12 -12.98
CA ASN A 523 2.89 13.97 -12.27
C ASN A 523 3.53 14.54 -10.98
N CYS A 524 2.82 15.45 -10.30
CA CYS A 524 3.36 16.12 -9.10
C CYS A 524 3.66 15.15 -7.95
N PHE A 525 2.91 14.06 -7.83
CA PHE A 525 3.13 13.07 -6.79
C PHE A 525 4.42 12.28 -7.06
N ASP A 526 4.61 11.76 -8.28
CA ASP A 526 5.86 11.08 -8.65
C ASP A 526 7.07 12.02 -8.51
N ALA A 527 6.93 13.28 -8.93
CA ALA A 527 7.97 14.29 -8.79
C ALA A 527 8.32 14.55 -7.32
N SER A 528 7.33 14.57 -6.43
CA SER A 528 7.56 14.73 -4.99
C SER A 528 8.35 13.56 -4.39
N LEU A 529 8.11 12.33 -4.85
CA LEU A 529 8.87 11.15 -4.43
C LEU A 529 10.30 11.19 -4.96
N ALA A 530 10.49 11.51 -6.25
CA ALA A 530 11.82 11.59 -6.86
C ALA A 530 12.68 12.68 -6.20
N VAL A 531 12.11 13.87 -5.96
CA VAL A 531 12.79 14.97 -5.26
C VAL A 531 13.14 14.56 -3.83
N SER A 532 12.20 13.98 -3.08
CA SER A 532 12.46 13.51 -1.71
C SER A 532 13.52 12.42 -1.68
N ALA A 533 13.51 11.48 -2.63
CA ALA A 533 14.50 10.42 -2.71
C ALA A 533 15.89 11.00 -2.98
N LEU A 534 16.05 11.85 -3.99
CA LEU A 534 17.35 12.45 -4.33
C LEU A 534 17.95 13.28 -3.20
N THR A 535 17.12 14.05 -2.47
CA THR A 535 17.59 14.84 -1.33
C THR A 535 17.99 13.95 -0.16
N LEU A 536 17.19 12.94 0.16
CA LEU A 536 17.49 11.98 1.24
C LEU A 536 18.70 11.09 0.93
N LEU A 537 18.92 10.77 -0.34
CA LEU A 537 20.07 10.02 -0.82
C LEU A 537 21.32 10.91 -0.99
N GLU A 538 21.27 12.20 -0.65
CA GLU A 538 22.39 13.14 -0.79
C GLU A 538 22.96 13.13 -2.22
N TYR A 539 22.09 13.32 -3.22
CA TYR A 539 22.49 13.36 -4.64
C TYR A 539 23.43 14.51 -4.95
N GLU A 540 24.52 14.22 -5.67
CA GLU A 540 25.46 15.20 -6.21
C GLU A 540 25.67 14.95 -7.71
N PRO A 541 25.83 15.99 -8.54
CA PRO A 541 25.86 17.42 -8.21
C PRO A 541 24.47 18.05 -7.99
N ARG A 542 24.36 19.07 -7.13
CA ARG A 542 23.07 19.74 -6.80
C ARG A 542 22.51 20.66 -7.88
N ASP A 543 23.34 21.10 -8.82
CA ASP A 543 23.07 22.18 -9.77
C ASP A 543 22.93 21.72 -11.23
N ASP A 544 22.96 20.42 -11.51
CA ASP A 544 22.81 19.87 -12.87
C ASP A 544 21.37 19.88 -13.41
N GLY A 545 20.44 20.52 -12.69
CA GLY A 545 19.04 20.65 -13.10
C GLY A 545 18.15 19.44 -12.78
N LEU A 546 18.68 18.35 -12.21
CA LEU A 546 17.89 17.14 -11.93
C LEU A 546 16.80 17.40 -10.89
N ILE A 547 17.17 17.85 -9.68
CA ILE A 547 16.21 18.20 -8.62
C ILE A 547 15.30 19.35 -9.07
N ALA A 548 15.85 20.30 -9.80
CA ALA A 548 15.08 21.42 -10.36
C ALA A 548 13.94 20.94 -11.29
N THR A 549 14.12 19.83 -12.00
CA THR A 549 13.11 19.27 -12.93
C THR A 549 11.91 18.74 -12.18
N GLY A 550 12.15 18.03 -11.07
CA GLY A 550 11.07 17.61 -10.17
C GLY A 550 10.34 18.79 -9.54
N LEU A 551 11.10 19.79 -9.05
CA LEU A 551 10.50 20.99 -8.44
C LEU A 551 9.64 21.79 -9.44
N ARG A 552 10.07 21.96 -10.69
CA ARG A 552 9.24 22.60 -11.74
C ARG A 552 7.97 21.82 -12.03
N THR A 553 8.04 20.49 -12.07
CA THR A 553 6.86 19.64 -12.25
C THR A 553 5.83 19.88 -11.14
N ILE A 554 6.30 20.00 -9.89
CA ILE A 554 5.45 20.33 -8.73
C ILE A 554 4.83 21.71 -8.88
N VAL A 555 5.64 22.75 -9.18
CA VAL A 555 5.17 24.14 -9.34
C VAL A 555 4.14 24.23 -10.47
N ALA A 556 4.43 23.66 -11.63
CA ALA A 556 3.55 23.67 -12.80
C ALA A 556 2.21 22.94 -12.56
N SER A 557 2.18 22.00 -11.61
CA SER A 557 0.96 21.27 -11.24
C SER A 557 0.11 22.01 -10.20
N LEU A 558 0.59 23.10 -9.61
CA LEU A 558 -0.14 23.81 -8.57
C LEU A 558 -1.49 24.33 -9.10
N GLY A 559 -2.58 23.93 -8.45
CA GLY A 559 -3.96 24.28 -8.81
C GLY A 559 -4.72 23.19 -9.57
N GLU A 560 -4.08 22.08 -9.93
CA GLU A 560 -4.76 21.00 -10.66
C GLU A 560 -5.89 20.32 -9.88
N GLY A 561 -5.91 20.46 -8.55
CA GLY A 561 -6.97 19.99 -7.67
C GLY A 561 -8.22 20.87 -7.65
N GLY A 562 -8.22 21.95 -8.44
CA GLY A 562 -9.30 22.94 -8.52
C GLY A 562 -9.37 23.87 -7.30
N ILE A 563 -10.50 24.55 -7.12
CA ILE A 563 -10.68 25.62 -6.11
C ILE A 563 -10.38 25.14 -4.68
N ARG A 564 -10.65 23.86 -4.39
CA ARG A 564 -10.61 23.32 -3.02
C ARG A 564 -9.29 22.67 -2.64
N HIS A 565 -8.43 22.32 -3.58
CA HIS A 565 -7.24 21.51 -3.32
C HIS A 565 -6.07 21.97 -4.21
N PRO A 566 -4.84 22.10 -3.68
CA PRO A 566 -3.68 22.44 -4.49
C PRO A 566 -3.39 21.41 -5.59
N PHE A 567 -3.58 20.12 -5.29
CA PHE A 567 -3.29 19.02 -6.21
C PHE A 567 -4.45 18.02 -6.28
N LYS A 568 -4.45 17.15 -7.29
CA LYS A 568 -5.37 16.00 -7.38
C LYS A 568 -4.99 14.95 -6.34
N ALA A 569 -5.87 13.96 -6.17
CA ALA A 569 -5.53 12.74 -5.46
C ALA A 569 -4.78 11.79 -6.39
N TYR A 570 -3.63 11.28 -5.96
CA TYR A 570 -2.87 10.24 -6.65
C TYR A 570 -2.79 8.97 -5.81
N GLU A 571 -2.66 7.83 -6.49
CA GLU A 571 -2.28 6.56 -5.88
C GLU A 571 -0.91 6.72 -5.21
N TRP A 572 -0.86 6.51 -3.89
CA TRP A 572 0.40 6.40 -3.14
C TRP A 572 0.60 5.00 -2.54
N ASN A 573 -0.51 4.28 -2.34
CA ASN A 573 -0.51 2.88 -1.92
C ASN A 573 -1.44 2.07 -2.84
N ARG A 574 -1.00 0.85 -3.12
CA ARG A 574 -1.69 -0.18 -3.90
C ARG A 574 -2.23 -1.20 -2.91
N MET A 575 -3.42 -1.72 -3.11
CA MET A 575 -3.76 -3.07 -2.62
C MET A 575 -4.23 -3.86 -3.82
N ARG A 576 -3.55 -4.96 -4.15
CA ARG A 576 -3.73 -5.64 -5.45
C ARG A 576 -4.41 -6.99 -5.40
N HIS A 577 -4.72 -7.54 -4.22
CA HIS A 577 -5.51 -8.76 -4.15
C HIS A 577 -6.98 -8.46 -3.81
N PRO A 578 -7.93 -9.08 -4.53
CA PRO A 578 -7.87 -9.42 -5.97
C PRO A 578 -8.22 -8.27 -6.91
N THR A 579 -8.47 -7.10 -6.32
CA THR A 579 -8.85 -5.88 -7.02
C THR A 579 -7.70 -4.91 -6.91
N ARG A 580 -7.40 -4.16 -7.97
CA ARG A 580 -6.50 -3.01 -7.85
C ARG A 580 -7.25 -1.92 -7.10
N ILE A 581 -6.81 -1.61 -5.89
CA ILE A 581 -7.33 -0.52 -5.06
C ILE A 581 -6.29 0.60 -5.06
N LEU A 582 -6.68 1.77 -5.56
CA LEU A 582 -5.88 2.99 -5.41
C LEU A 582 -6.20 3.59 -4.05
N VAL A 583 -5.18 3.88 -3.25
CA VAL A 583 -5.33 4.61 -1.99
C VAL A 583 -4.70 5.98 -2.13
N GLY A 584 -5.41 7.02 -1.72
CA GLY A 584 -4.94 8.40 -1.81
C GLY A 584 -6.02 9.45 -1.56
N SER A 585 -5.60 10.71 -1.51
CA SER A 585 -6.47 11.88 -1.39
C SER A 585 -5.73 13.15 -1.75
N PRO A 586 -6.43 14.26 -2.03
CA PRO A 586 -5.76 15.52 -2.33
C PRO A 586 -4.87 16.01 -1.17
N VAL A 587 -5.26 15.73 0.09
CA VAL A 587 -4.46 16.14 1.26
C VAL A 587 -3.22 15.27 1.43
N SER A 588 -3.30 13.97 1.10
CA SER A 588 -2.12 13.11 1.08
C SER A 588 -1.09 13.63 0.07
N THR A 589 -1.49 13.97 -1.15
CA THR A 589 -0.59 14.56 -2.15
C THR A 589 0.01 15.88 -1.67
N SER A 590 -0.77 16.76 -1.02
CA SER A 590 -0.22 17.98 -0.42
C SER A 590 0.83 17.71 0.66
N LEU A 591 0.70 16.65 1.46
CA LEU A 591 1.69 16.30 2.50
C LEU A 591 3.00 15.77 1.88
N PHE A 592 2.91 14.94 0.84
CA PHE A 592 4.09 14.48 0.10
C PHE A 592 4.82 15.65 -0.60
N VAL A 593 4.08 16.54 -1.24
CA VAL A 593 4.65 17.76 -1.86
C VAL A 593 5.27 18.68 -0.82
N LEU A 594 4.59 18.90 0.32
CA LEU A 594 5.11 19.69 1.43
C LEU A 594 6.49 19.17 1.86
N ARG A 595 6.62 17.86 2.10
CA ARG A 595 7.90 17.24 2.44
C ARG A 595 8.95 17.45 1.35
N ALA A 596 8.62 17.17 0.09
CA ALA A 596 9.57 17.26 -1.01
C ALA A 596 10.15 18.68 -1.16
N CYS A 597 9.29 19.70 -1.13
CA CYS A 597 9.71 21.09 -1.21
C CYS A 597 10.52 21.53 0.02
N THR A 598 10.19 21.03 1.21
CA THR A 598 10.96 21.29 2.44
C THR A 598 12.36 20.67 2.38
N GLU A 599 12.45 19.38 2.07
CA GLU A 599 13.73 18.68 1.99
C GLU A 599 14.61 19.29 0.91
N ALA A 600 14.05 19.62 -0.26
CA ALA A 600 14.78 20.28 -1.33
C ALA A 600 15.25 21.69 -0.94
N SER A 601 14.40 22.47 -0.26
CA SER A 601 14.78 23.81 0.23
C SER A 601 15.95 23.73 1.21
N ARG A 602 15.96 22.73 2.08
CA ARG A 602 17.07 22.50 3.02
C ARG A 602 18.34 22.01 2.33
N TYR A 603 18.20 21.09 1.37
CA TYR A 603 19.32 20.43 0.71
C TYR A 603 20.04 21.34 -0.30
N LEU A 604 19.29 22.23 -0.94
CA LEU A 604 19.80 23.16 -1.96
C LEU A 604 20.07 24.58 -1.42
N ALA A 605 19.96 24.77 -0.11
CA ALA A 605 20.47 25.95 0.59
C ALA A 605 21.97 25.74 0.89
#